data_AF-A0A6B1B3N6-F1
#
_entry.id   AF-A0A6B1B3N6-F1
#
_cell.length_a   1.000
_cell.length_b   1.000
_cell.length_c   1.000
_cell.angle_alpha   90.00
_cell.angle_beta   90.00
_cell.angle_gamma   90.00
#
_symmetry.space_group_name_H-M   'P 1'
#
loop_
_entity.id
_entity.type
_entity.pdbx_description
1 polymer ?
#
loop_
_entity_poly.entity_id
_entity_poly.type
_entity_poly.pdbx_seq_one_letter_code
_entity_poly.pdbx_strand_id
1 'polypeptide(L)'
;MGRFANTWRLTKNSWSLLKQDRELLWLPVLSMLTILAIVAAAAVVGFVTGSFDASGGAESVEGSAVVLGLVFAFVATATVVYFEGALVAGAHERMTGGDPTVRSAMSKAASRLPSLLGWALITMTVGLVLRFLRERLGWLGQMLTFLAEAAWGVATYLVVPAIIIDDFRSFASVKHSMSLVRRTWGENLIAQAGFGLLGFVIALPIILVAVLIATLVPGIGLYIGIAVGVIGVLAVSVVVSALSLYFKTALYEYATDGVAHGGFDIDEMEASFRSK
;
A
#
# COMPACT_ATOMS: atom_id res chain seq x y z
N MET A 1 -26.49 14.29 -1.66
CA MET A 1 -25.38 15.13 -2.18
C MET A 1 -24.19 15.29 -1.21
N GLY A 2 -24.22 14.74 0.02
CA GLY A 2 -23.21 15.02 1.06
C GLY A 2 -21.95 14.13 1.13
N ARG A 3 -21.90 12.95 0.51
CA ARG A 3 -20.75 12.02 0.68
C ARG A 3 -19.48 12.51 -0.05
N PHE A 4 -19.62 12.94 -1.30
CA PHE A 4 -18.49 13.43 -2.10
C PHE A 4 -17.93 14.77 -1.60
N ALA A 5 -18.77 15.66 -1.09
CA ALA A 5 -18.32 16.90 -0.47
C ALA A 5 -17.53 16.64 0.82
N ASN A 6 -17.95 15.66 1.62
CA ASN A 6 -17.20 15.23 2.81
C ASN A 6 -15.87 14.57 2.45
N THR A 7 -15.84 13.65 1.48
CA THR A 7 -14.59 13.04 1.00
C THR A 7 -13.63 14.07 0.41
N TRP A 8 -14.15 15.06 -0.34
CA TRP A 8 -13.35 16.16 -0.90
C TRP A 8 -12.76 17.08 0.17
N ARG A 9 -13.52 17.39 1.23
CA ARG A 9 -13.06 18.25 2.33
C ARG A 9 -12.08 17.52 3.25
N LEU A 10 -12.30 16.22 3.50
CA LEU A 10 -11.36 15.32 4.17
C LEU A 10 -10.03 15.23 3.41
N THR A 11 -10.09 15.06 2.09
CA THR A 11 -8.92 15.05 1.20
C THR A 11 -8.15 16.38 1.28
N LYS A 12 -8.85 17.52 1.37
CA LYS A 12 -8.24 18.85 1.50
C LYS A 12 -7.53 19.06 2.83
N ASN A 13 -8.10 18.55 3.93
CA ASN A 13 -7.49 18.64 5.26
C ASN A 13 -6.27 17.71 5.39
N SER A 14 -6.36 16.48 4.87
CA SER A 14 -5.20 15.59 4.73
C SER A 14 -4.10 16.20 3.86
N TRP A 15 -4.47 16.89 2.77
CA TRP A 15 -3.53 17.59 1.90
C TRP A 15 -2.86 18.80 2.57
N SER A 16 -3.57 19.51 3.45
CA SER A 16 -3.02 20.61 4.24
C SER A 16 -1.98 20.12 5.25
N LEU A 17 -2.26 19.00 5.92
CA LEU A 17 -1.33 18.36 6.86
C LEU A 17 -0.11 17.78 6.14
N LEU A 18 -0.29 17.08 5.02
CA LEU A 18 0.81 16.59 4.17
C LEU A 18 1.71 17.72 3.63
N LYS A 19 1.13 18.89 3.37
CA LYS A 19 1.89 20.09 2.95
C LYS A 19 2.76 20.68 4.05
N GLN A 20 2.38 20.47 5.32
CA GLN A 20 3.16 20.89 6.48
C GLN A 20 4.33 19.91 6.70
N ASP A 21 4.10 18.60 6.51
CA ASP A 21 5.09 17.55 6.78
C ASP A 21 5.75 17.02 5.50
N ARG A 22 6.27 17.94 4.64
CA ARG A 22 6.90 17.55 3.35
C ARG A 22 8.06 16.58 3.51
N GLU A 23 8.67 16.54 4.69
CA GLU A 23 9.74 15.61 5.00
C GLU A 23 9.26 14.15 4.94
N LEU A 24 8.02 13.85 5.35
CA LEU A 24 7.48 12.49 5.32
C LEU A 24 7.22 11.97 3.90
N LEU A 25 7.13 12.84 2.89
CA LEU A 25 7.05 12.44 1.48
C LEU A 25 8.32 11.73 1.00
N TRP A 26 9.44 11.90 1.70
CA TRP A 26 10.64 11.14 1.41
C TRP A 26 10.51 9.65 1.76
N LEU A 27 9.61 9.26 2.68
CA LEU A 27 9.42 7.85 3.02
C LEU A 27 8.91 7.01 1.84
N PRO A 28 7.83 7.40 1.12
CA PRO A 28 7.44 6.74 -0.13
C PRO A 28 8.55 6.71 -1.20
N VAL A 29 9.31 7.80 -1.34
CA VAL A 29 10.41 7.88 -2.33
C VAL A 29 11.53 6.91 -1.97
N LEU A 30 11.96 6.89 -0.70
CA LEU A 30 12.95 5.94 -0.19
C LEU A 30 12.47 4.49 -0.34
N SER A 31 11.18 4.23 -0.07
CA SER A 31 10.58 2.91 -0.30
C SER A 31 10.71 2.49 -1.76
N MET A 32 10.32 3.35 -2.70
CA MET A 32 10.41 3.09 -4.13
C MET A 32 11.85 2.85 -4.57
N LEU A 33 12.80 3.68 -4.14
CA LEU A 33 14.22 3.51 -4.45
C LEU A 33 14.78 2.19 -3.89
N THR A 34 14.38 1.82 -2.67
CA THR A 34 14.81 0.57 -2.03
C THR A 34 14.25 -0.63 -2.78
N ILE A 35 12.98 -0.58 -3.19
CA ILE A 35 12.36 -1.64 -4.01
C ILE A 35 13.05 -1.76 -5.36
N LEU A 36 13.35 -0.65 -6.04
CA LEU A 36 14.08 -0.67 -7.30
C LEU A 36 15.47 -1.28 -7.14
N ALA A 37 16.19 -0.95 -6.06
CA ALA A 37 17.47 -1.56 -5.74
C ALA A 37 17.35 -3.07 -5.51
N ILE A 38 16.31 -3.53 -4.80
CA ILE A 38 16.04 -4.96 -4.58
C ILE A 38 15.75 -5.68 -5.90
N VAL A 39 14.94 -5.08 -6.78
CA VAL A 39 14.61 -5.64 -8.10
C VAL A 39 15.86 -5.69 -8.98
N ALA A 40 16.67 -4.63 -9.00
CA ALA A 40 17.93 -4.60 -9.73
C ALA A 40 18.90 -5.67 -9.21
N ALA A 41 19.01 -5.83 -7.89
CA ALA A 41 19.82 -6.89 -7.27
C ALA A 41 19.31 -8.29 -7.66
N ALA A 42 17.99 -8.51 -7.64
CA ALA A 42 17.39 -9.77 -8.08
C ALA A 42 17.68 -10.06 -9.55
N ALA A 43 17.62 -9.04 -10.41
CA ALA A 43 17.94 -9.15 -11.84
C ALA A 43 19.42 -9.52 -12.07
N VAL A 44 20.34 -8.85 -11.37
CA VAL A 44 21.78 -9.14 -11.45
C VAL A 44 22.06 -10.56 -10.95
N VAL A 45 21.52 -10.94 -9.80
CA VAL A 45 21.72 -12.29 -9.23
C VAL A 45 21.19 -13.34 -10.19
N GLY A 46 19.95 -13.21 -10.69
CA GLY A 46 19.38 -14.18 -11.61
C GLY A 46 20.11 -14.25 -12.96
N PHE A 47 20.74 -13.16 -13.41
CA PHE A 47 21.59 -13.18 -14.60
C PHE A 47 22.90 -13.93 -14.35
N VAL A 48 23.56 -13.67 -13.21
CA VAL A 48 24.82 -14.36 -12.82
C VAL A 48 24.61 -15.84 -12.56
N THR A 49 23.46 -16.23 -11.99
CA THR A 49 23.13 -17.64 -11.70
C THR A 49 22.53 -18.38 -12.89
N GLY A 50 22.36 -17.73 -14.05
CA GLY A 50 21.71 -18.35 -15.22
C GLY A 50 20.22 -18.65 -15.02
N SER A 51 19.60 -18.12 -13.95
CA SER A 51 18.20 -18.40 -13.61
C SER A 51 17.19 -17.73 -14.55
N PHE A 52 17.64 -16.84 -15.44
CA PHE A 52 16.84 -16.20 -16.49
C PHE A 52 17.07 -16.76 -17.90
N ASP A 53 17.83 -17.85 -18.07
CA ASP A 53 18.08 -18.41 -19.40
C ASP A 53 16.78 -18.91 -20.04
N ALA A 54 16.31 -18.18 -21.05
CA ALA A 54 15.07 -18.44 -21.77
C ALA A 54 15.18 -19.56 -22.82
N SER A 55 16.33 -20.25 -22.90
CA SER A 55 16.61 -21.32 -23.87
C SER A 55 16.39 -22.74 -23.33
N GLY A 56 16.04 -22.91 -22.05
CA GLY A 56 15.72 -24.22 -21.48
C GLY A 56 14.22 -24.47 -21.50
N GLY A 57 13.78 -25.58 -22.09
CA GLY A 57 12.41 -26.08 -21.95
C GLY A 57 12.02 -26.31 -20.50
N ALA A 58 10.84 -26.90 -20.26
CA ALA A 58 10.29 -27.22 -18.95
C ALA A 58 11.08 -28.29 -18.15
N GLU A 59 12.42 -28.28 -18.22
CA GLU A 59 13.32 -29.07 -17.40
C GLU A 59 13.64 -28.29 -16.13
N SER A 60 13.08 -28.79 -15.02
CA SER A 60 13.38 -28.46 -13.62
C SER A 60 13.92 -27.05 -13.34
N VAL A 61 13.03 -26.14 -12.93
CA VAL A 61 13.46 -24.95 -12.17
C VAL A 61 14.35 -25.43 -11.04
N GLU A 62 15.62 -25.05 -11.08
CA GLU A 62 16.61 -25.48 -10.09
C GLU A 62 16.14 -25.02 -8.70
N GLY A 63 16.20 -25.90 -7.69
CA GLY A 63 15.68 -25.58 -6.35
C GLY A 63 16.32 -24.33 -5.74
N SER A 64 17.56 -24.05 -6.12
CA SER A 64 18.31 -22.81 -5.85
C SER A 64 17.59 -21.55 -6.35
N ALA A 65 17.08 -21.56 -7.59
CA ALA A 65 16.37 -20.44 -8.20
C ALA A 65 15.04 -20.14 -7.50
N VAL A 66 14.31 -21.18 -7.09
CA VAL A 66 13.06 -21.02 -6.31
C VAL A 66 13.36 -20.37 -4.95
N VAL A 67 14.37 -20.88 -4.24
CA VAL A 67 14.76 -20.32 -2.93
C VAL A 67 15.20 -18.87 -3.07
N LEU A 68 16.01 -18.53 -4.06
CA LEU A 68 16.42 -17.15 -4.33
C LEU A 68 15.22 -16.25 -4.63
N GLY A 69 14.28 -16.69 -5.46
CA GLY A 69 13.05 -15.96 -5.75
C GLY A 69 12.20 -15.70 -4.50
N LEU A 70 12.07 -16.70 -3.61
CA LEU A 70 11.38 -16.54 -2.32
C LEU A 70 12.08 -15.54 -1.41
N VAL A 71 13.42 -15.58 -1.33
CA VAL A 71 14.19 -14.62 -0.51
C VAL A 71 13.97 -13.19 -1.01
N PHE A 72 14.10 -12.94 -2.33
CA PHE A 72 13.85 -11.60 -2.88
C PHE A 72 12.40 -11.14 -2.70
N ALA A 73 11.43 -12.03 -2.87
CA ALA A 73 10.02 -11.72 -2.62
C ALA A 73 9.77 -11.37 -1.15
N PHE A 74 10.38 -12.09 -0.21
CA PHE A 74 10.30 -11.79 1.21
C PHE A 74 10.91 -10.43 1.53
N VAL A 75 12.13 -10.17 1.06
CA VAL A 75 12.85 -8.90 1.30
C VAL A 75 12.09 -7.71 0.71
N ALA A 76 11.53 -7.85 -0.49
CA ALA A 76 10.69 -6.82 -1.10
C ALA A 76 9.43 -6.56 -0.27
N THR A 77 8.73 -7.62 0.15
CA THR A 77 7.50 -7.50 0.97
C THR A 77 7.80 -6.87 2.33
N ALA A 78 8.89 -7.30 2.99
CA ALA A 78 9.35 -6.75 4.25
C ALA A 78 9.69 -5.25 4.14
N THR A 79 10.31 -4.85 3.03
CA THR A 79 10.64 -3.45 2.75
C THR A 79 9.37 -2.61 2.62
N VAL A 80 8.39 -3.07 1.84
CA VAL A 80 7.09 -2.38 1.68
C VAL A 80 6.41 -2.19 3.05
N VAL A 81 6.25 -3.28 3.80
CA VAL A 81 5.61 -3.26 5.13
C VAL A 81 6.36 -2.36 6.11
N TYR A 82 7.70 -2.34 6.06
CA TYR A 82 8.52 -1.48 6.91
C TYR A 82 8.26 0.01 6.64
N PHE A 83 8.27 0.42 5.38
CA PHE A 83 8.03 1.82 5.01
C PHE A 83 6.57 2.25 5.23
N GLU A 84 5.61 1.35 5.04
CA GLU A 84 4.22 1.57 5.47
C GLU A 84 4.15 1.81 6.98
N GLY A 85 4.84 0.98 7.77
CA GLY A 85 4.94 1.14 9.22
C GLY A 85 5.58 2.47 9.63
N ALA A 86 6.65 2.88 8.94
CA ALA A 86 7.29 4.18 9.18
C ALA A 86 6.34 5.34 8.89
N LEU A 87 5.59 5.28 7.79
CA LEU A 87 4.67 6.33 7.43
C LEU A 87 3.48 6.42 8.40
N VAL A 88 3.01 5.29 8.91
CA VAL A 88 2.03 5.27 10.00
C VAL A 88 2.61 5.83 11.30
N ALA A 89 3.87 5.51 11.63
CA ALA A 89 4.54 6.05 12.81
C ALA A 89 4.66 7.57 12.76
N GLY A 90 5.09 8.14 11.63
CA GLY A 90 5.17 9.59 11.45
C GLY A 90 3.80 10.26 11.50
N ALA A 91 2.78 9.65 10.91
CA ALA A 91 1.42 10.17 11.00
C ALA A 91 0.88 10.17 12.44
N HIS A 92 1.12 9.10 13.20
CA HIS A 92 0.74 9.02 14.62
C HIS A 92 1.51 10.02 15.49
N GLU A 93 2.79 10.25 15.22
CA GLU A 93 3.60 11.26 15.92
C GLU A 93 3.05 12.68 15.69
N ARG A 94 2.65 13.02 14.46
CA ARG A 94 2.04 14.33 14.17
C ARG A 94 0.71 14.53 14.90
N MET A 95 -0.11 13.48 14.88
CA MET A 95 -1.46 13.42 15.46
C MET A 95 -1.44 13.61 16.98
N THR A 96 -0.46 13.00 17.63
CA THR A 96 -0.22 13.15 19.07
C THR A 96 0.48 14.47 19.46
N GLY A 97 0.62 15.41 18.52
CA GLY A 97 1.19 16.75 18.75
C GLY A 97 2.71 16.85 18.64
N GLY A 98 3.38 15.79 18.16
CA GLY A 98 4.82 15.77 17.89
C GLY A 98 5.21 16.41 16.55
N ASP A 99 6.52 16.44 16.29
CA ASP A 99 7.13 16.94 15.05
C ASP A 99 7.75 15.77 14.26
N PRO A 100 7.06 15.23 13.25
CA PRO A 100 7.47 14.01 12.58
C PRO A 100 8.64 14.26 11.63
N THR A 101 9.71 13.49 11.80
CA THR A 101 10.86 13.48 10.89
C THR A 101 10.99 12.11 10.21
N VAL A 102 11.70 12.04 9.08
CA VAL A 102 12.00 10.75 8.43
C VAL A 102 12.70 9.82 9.41
N ARG A 103 13.60 10.38 10.23
CA ARG A 103 14.37 9.64 11.22
C ARG A 103 13.50 9.11 12.35
N SER A 104 12.61 9.92 12.93
CA SER A 104 11.73 9.48 14.03
C SER A 104 10.77 8.38 13.57
N ALA A 105 10.18 8.55 12.38
CA ALA A 105 9.32 7.57 11.73
C ALA A 105 10.04 6.22 11.48
N MET A 106 11.22 6.25 10.86
CA MET A 106 12.02 5.04 10.59
C MET A 106 12.51 4.38 11.88
N SER A 107 12.90 5.16 12.89
CA SER A 107 13.34 4.66 14.19
C SER A 107 12.20 3.95 14.92
N LYS A 108 11.00 4.53 14.90
CA LYS A 108 9.82 3.90 15.51
C LYS A 108 9.44 2.62 14.78
N ALA A 109 9.44 2.61 13.44
CA ALA A 109 9.21 1.39 12.67
C ALA A 109 10.27 0.31 12.94
N ALA A 110 11.54 0.70 13.08
CA ALA A 110 12.64 -0.21 13.40
C ALA A 110 12.47 -0.86 14.79
N SER A 111 11.90 -0.14 15.77
CA SER A 111 11.55 -0.72 17.08
C SER A 111 10.48 -1.82 17.00
N ARG A 112 9.74 -1.89 15.89
CA ARG A 112 8.67 -2.85 15.61
C ARG A 112 9.04 -3.88 14.55
N LEU A 113 10.33 -3.94 14.17
CA LEU A 113 10.80 -4.75 13.04
C LEU A 113 10.42 -6.24 13.15
N PRO A 114 10.53 -6.94 14.30
CA PRO A 114 10.15 -8.35 14.38
C PRO A 114 8.68 -8.61 14.02
N SER A 115 7.77 -7.75 14.50
CA SER A 115 6.34 -7.86 14.22
C SER A 115 6.02 -7.50 12.77
N LEU A 116 6.70 -6.50 12.21
CA LEU A 116 6.59 -6.13 10.79
C LEU A 116 7.11 -7.24 9.86
N LEU A 117 8.21 -7.91 10.22
CA LEU A 117 8.73 -9.06 9.46
C LEU A 117 7.79 -10.27 9.51
N GLY A 118 7.21 -10.55 10.69
CA GLY A 118 6.18 -11.59 10.82
C GLY A 118 4.95 -11.28 9.97
N TRP A 119 4.53 -10.01 9.93
CA TRP A 119 3.45 -9.55 9.06
C TRP A 119 3.80 -9.64 7.57
N ALA A 120 5.02 -9.29 7.19
CA ALA A 120 5.51 -9.40 5.82
C ALA A 120 5.52 -10.85 5.33
N LEU A 121 5.87 -11.81 6.19
CA LEU A 121 5.85 -13.24 5.86
C LEU A 121 4.42 -13.72 5.53
N ILE A 122 3.44 -13.30 6.32
CA ILE A 122 2.02 -13.62 6.06
C ILE A 122 1.57 -12.99 4.74
N THR A 123 1.91 -11.71 4.54
CA THR A 123 1.55 -10.97 3.32
C THR A 123 2.13 -11.62 2.07
N MET A 124 3.41 -12.00 2.13
CA MET A 124 4.08 -12.74 1.05
C MET A 124 3.40 -14.09 0.79
N THR A 125 3.11 -14.84 1.85
CA THR A 125 2.50 -16.17 1.74
C THR A 125 1.13 -16.09 1.09
N VAL A 126 0.29 -15.13 1.50
CA VAL A 126 -1.02 -14.89 0.90
C VAL A 126 -0.89 -14.49 -0.57
N GLY A 127 0.06 -13.60 -0.90
CA GLY A 127 0.35 -13.24 -2.28
C GLY A 127 0.74 -14.44 -3.15
N LEU A 128 1.58 -15.35 -2.63
CA LEU A 128 1.97 -16.57 -3.34
C LEU A 128 0.79 -17.54 -3.52
N VAL A 129 -0.04 -17.71 -2.50
CA VAL A 129 -1.26 -18.54 -2.58
C VAL A 129 -2.21 -17.99 -3.64
N LEU A 130 -2.48 -16.68 -3.62
CA LEU A 130 -3.34 -16.02 -4.60
C LEU A 130 -2.79 -16.14 -6.02
N ARG A 131 -1.47 -16.00 -6.20
CA ARG A 131 -0.79 -16.22 -7.49
C ARG A 131 -0.98 -17.65 -7.98
N PHE A 132 -0.76 -18.64 -7.11
CA PHE A 132 -0.95 -20.05 -7.45
C PHE A 132 -2.39 -20.36 -7.86
N LEU A 133 -3.39 -19.79 -7.17
CA LEU A 133 -4.79 -19.91 -7.55
C LEU A 133 -5.07 -19.30 -8.93
N ARG A 134 -4.48 -18.13 -9.22
CA ARG A 134 -4.64 -17.44 -10.51
C ARG A 134 -4.10 -18.27 -11.67
N GLU A 135 -2.93 -18.88 -11.49
CA GLU A 135 -2.28 -19.74 -12.49
C GLU A 135 -3.08 -21.03 -12.76
N ARG A 136 -3.85 -21.52 -11.77
CA ARG A 136 -4.62 -22.76 -11.87
C ARG A 136 -6.04 -22.59 -12.43
N LEU A 137 -6.68 -21.45 -12.19
CA LEU A 137 -8.12 -21.25 -12.42
C LEU A 137 -8.44 -20.33 -13.61
N GLY A 138 -7.43 -19.87 -14.34
CA GLY A 138 -7.61 -19.04 -15.54
C GLY A 138 -8.45 -17.78 -15.27
N TRP A 139 -9.45 -17.51 -16.11
CA TRP A 139 -10.30 -16.32 -16.02
C TRP A 139 -11.16 -16.26 -14.74
N LEU A 140 -11.62 -17.42 -14.24
CA LEU A 140 -12.33 -17.51 -12.95
C LEU A 140 -11.40 -17.24 -11.78
N GLY A 141 -10.15 -17.69 -11.90
CA GLY A 141 -9.07 -17.37 -10.97
C GLY A 141 -8.87 -15.86 -10.86
N GLN A 142 -8.76 -15.16 -11.99
CA GLN A 142 -8.54 -13.72 -12.01
C GLN A 142 -9.65 -12.92 -11.30
N MET A 143 -10.92 -13.31 -11.46
CA MET A 143 -12.04 -12.67 -10.78
C MET A 143 -12.04 -12.95 -9.27
N LEU A 144 -11.86 -14.22 -8.89
CA LEU A 144 -11.82 -14.60 -7.47
C LEU A 144 -10.61 -14.01 -6.75
N THR A 145 -9.46 -13.94 -7.42
CA THR A 145 -8.26 -13.31 -6.86
C THR A 145 -8.46 -11.82 -6.68
N PHE A 146 -9.11 -11.11 -7.62
CA PHE A 146 -9.42 -9.69 -7.46
C PHE A 146 -10.30 -9.44 -6.22
N LEU A 147 -11.35 -10.25 -6.03
CA LEU A 147 -12.22 -10.16 -4.86
C LEU A 147 -11.47 -10.54 -3.56
N ALA A 148 -10.61 -11.55 -3.61
CA ALA A 148 -9.80 -11.96 -2.48
C ALA A 148 -8.74 -10.90 -2.10
N GLU A 149 -8.13 -10.24 -3.08
CA GLU A 149 -7.21 -9.12 -2.86
C GLU A 149 -7.94 -7.91 -2.25
N ALA A 150 -9.13 -7.58 -2.74
CA ALA A 150 -9.96 -6.52 -2.16
C ALA A 150 -10.37 -6.86 -0.71
N ALA A 151 -10.84 -8.08 -0.47
CA ALA A 151 -11.22 -8.55 0.86
C ALA A 151 -10.01 -8.60 1.81
N TRP A 152 -8.84 -9.01 1.31
CA TRP A 152 -7.58 -9.01 2.04
C TRP A 152 -7.14 -7.60 2.40
N GLY A 153 -7.16 -6.66 1.45
CA GLY A 153 -6.80 -5.27 1.69
C GLY A 153 -7.67 -4.60 2.75
N VAL A 154 -8.95 -4.96 2.82
CA VAL A 154 -9.89 -4.53 3.87
C VAL A 154 -9.58 -5.20 5.21
N ALA A 155 -9.40 -6.52 5.22
CA ALA A 155 -9.13 -7.30 6.43
C ALA A 155 -7.82 -6.89 7.13
N THR A 156 -6.88 -6.37 6.35
CA THR A 156 -5.50 -6.12 6.80
C THR A 156 -5.14 -4.64 6.92
N TYR A 157 -6.07 -3.77 6.54
CA TYR A 157 -5.90 -2.31 6.49
C TYR A 157 -5.36 -1.69 7.79
N LEU A 158 -5.68 -2.31 8.92
CA LEU A 158 -5.40 -1.79 10.25
C LEU A 158 -4.27 -2.54 10.96
N VAL A 159 -3.69 -3.55 10.31
CA VAL A 159 -2.67 -4.39 10.96
C VAL A 159 -1.38 -3.63 11.15
N VAL A 160 -0.96 -2.86 10.17
CA VAL A 160 0.26 -2.05 10.28
C VAL A 160 0.11 -0.94 11.33
N PRO A 161 -0.97 -0.12 11.33
CA PRO A 161 -1.22 0.83 12.42
C PRO A 161 -1.26 0.19 13.79
N ALA A 162 -1.97 -0.94 13.91
CA ALA A 162 -2.00 -1.75 15.10
C ALA A 162 -0.56 -2.08 15.55
N ILE A 163 0.28 -2.69 14.70
CA ILE A 163 1.66 -3.09 15.04
C ILE A 163 2.49 -1.90 15.55
N ILE A 164 2.32 -0.73 14.93
CA ILE A 164 3.10 0.46 15.25
C ILE A 164 2.69 1.08 16.58
N ILE A 165 1.38 1.27 16.78
CA ILE A 165 0.82 2.08 17.86
C ILE A 165 0.71 1.28 19.15
N ASP A 166 0.14 0.08 19.10
CA ASP A 166 -0.21 -0.71 20.29
C ASP A 166 0.88 -1.69 20.75
N ASP A 167 2.07 -1.69 20.11
CA ASP A 167 3.20 -2.57 20.46
C ASP A 167 2.87 -4.07 20.49
N PHE A 168 2.33 -4.59 19.39
CA PHE A 168 1.98 -6.01 19.32
C PHE A 168 3.21 -6.92 19.28
N ARG A 169 3.51 -7.57 20.40
CA ARG A 169 4.49 -8.68 20.48
C ARG A 169 3.88 -10.07 20.28
N SER A 170 2.55 -10.20 20.31
CA SER A 170 1.81 -11.49 20.24
C SER A 170 0.68 -11.45 19.22
N PHE A 171 0.63 -12.46 18.34
CA PHE A 171 -0.44 -12.64 17.35
C PHE A 171 -1.84 -12.82 17.95
N ALA A 172 -1.96 -13.20 19.23
CA ALA A 172 -3.26 -13.37 19.90
C ALA A 172 -3.94 -12.01 20.18
N SER A 173 -3.15 -11.00 20.54
CA SER A 173 -3.61 -9.63 20.82
C SER A 173 -4.16 -8.96 19.56
N VAL A 174 -3.59 -9.30 18.41
CA VAL A 174 -4.02 -8.84 17.08
C VAL A 174 -5.49 -9.21 16.81
N LYS A 175 -5.92 -10.42 17.15
CA LYS A 175 -7.30 -10.87 16.93
C LYS A 175 -8.31 -10.06 17.76
N HIS A 176 -7.92 -9.63 18.96
CA HIS A 176 -8.76 -8.84 19.86
C HIS A 176 -8.91 -7.40 19.36
N SER A 177 -7.81 -6.71 19.06
CA SER A 177 -7.86 -5.33 18.53
C SER A 177 -8.48 -5.28 17.13
N MET A 178 -8.20 -6.24 16.25
CA MET A 178 -8.88 -6.32 14.95
C MET A 178 -10.40 -6.55 15.09
N SER A 179 -10.86 -7.27 16.11
CA SER A 179 -12.29 -7.53 16.31
C SER A 179 -13.06 -6.27 16.71
N LEU A 180 -12.41 -5.36 17.46
CA LEU A 180 -12.98 -4.08 17.84
C LEU A 180 -13.11 -3.16 16.62
N VAL A 181 -12.06 -3.06 15.80
CA VAL A 181 -12.12 -2.18 14.63
C VAL A 181 -12.97 -2.75 13.49
N ARG A 182 -13.06 -4.07 13.30
CA ARG A 182 -14.00 -4.66 12.32
C ARG A 182 -15.46 -4.38 12.63
N ARG A 183 -15.84 -4.35 13.91
CA ARG A 183 -17.24 -4.16 14.33
C ARG A 183 -17.73 -2.73 14.07
N THR A 184 -16.86 -1.74 14.21
CA THR A 184 -17.24 -0.32 14.06
C THR A 184 -17.24 0.14 12.59
N TRP A 185 -16.52 -0.56 11.70
CA TRP A 185 -16.23 -0.06 10.35
C TRP A 185 -16.67 -0.97 9.20
N GLY A 186 -17.22 -2.16 9.50
CA GLY A 186 -17.53 -3.23 8.54
C GLY A 186 -18.42 -2.84 7.34
N GLU A 187 -19.31 -1.86 7.48
CA GLU A 187 -20.24 -1.44 6.41
C GLU A 187 -19.79 -0.19 5.63
N ASN A 188 -18.82 0.58 6.13
CA ASN A 188 -18.39 1.85 5.49
C ASN A 188 -17.14 1.73 4.61
N LEU A 189 -16.61 0.53 4.42
CA LEU A 189 -15.40 0.23 3.62
C LEU A 189 -15.57 0.41 2.10
N ILE A 190 -16.75 0.85 1.66
CA ILE A 190 -17.03 1.32 0.29
C ILE A 190 -16.10 2.50 -0.10
N ALA A 191 -15.53 3.22 0.87
CA ALA A 191 -14.56 4.29 0.61
C ALA A 191 -13.26 3.82 -0.06
N GLN A 192 -12.79 2.58 0.20
CA GLN A 192 -11.54 2.06 -0.37
C GLN A 192 -11.70 1.70 -1.85
N ALA A 193 -12.87 1.21 -2.25
CA ALA A 193 -13.23 1.04 -3.66
C ALA A 193 -13.22 2.38 -4.41
N GLY A 194 -13.60 3.47 -3.72
CA GLY A 194 -13.56 4.84 -4.26
C GLY A 194 -12.15 5.31 -4.61
N PHE A 195 -11.13 5.01 -3.80
CA PHE A 195 -9.75 5.41 -4.09
C PHE A 195 -9.11 4.59 -5.22
N GLY A 196 -9.42 3.30 -5.32
CA GLY A 196 -9.02 2.47 -6.46
C GLY A 196 -9.65 2.95 -7.77
N LEU A 197 -10.96 3.29 -7.73
CA LEU A 197 -11.66 3.92 -8.85
C LEU A 197 -11.06 5.29 -9.21
N LEU A 198 -10.72 6.11 -8.21
CA LEU A 198 -10.10 7.41 -8.44
C LEU A 198 -8.73 7.28 -9.11
N GLY A 199 -7.88 6.37 -8.60
CA GLY A 199 -6.60 6.04 -9.24
C GLY A 199 -6.77 5.52 -10.66
N PHE A 200 -7.74 4.64 -10.90
CA PHE A 200 -8.04 4.11 -12.23
C PHE A 200 -8.48 5.20 -13.22
N VAL A 201 -9.38 6.10 -12.79
CA VAL A 201 -9.87 7.22 -13.62
C VAL A 201 -8.74 8.19 -13.95
N ILE A 202 -7.81 8.46 -13.02
CA ILE A 202 -6.66 9.33 -13.27
C ILE A 202 -5.60 8.65 -14.14
N ALA A 203 -5.41 7.33 -13.99
CA ALA A 203 -4.46 6.56 -14.78
C ALA A 203 -4.91 6.39 -16.25
N LEU A 204 -6.22 6.34 -16.51
CA LEU A 204 -6.81 6.17 -17.84
C LEU A 204 -6.27 7.14 -18.92
N PRO A 205 -6.28 8.47 -18.72
CA PRO A 205 -5.73 9.41 -19.71
C PRO A 205 -4.22 9.26 -19.88
N ILE A 206 -3.48 8.91 -18.82
CA ILE A 206 -2.03 8.69 -18.88
C ILE A 206 -1.71 7.46 -19.75
N ILE A 207 -2.45 6.38 -19.54
CA ILE A 207 -2.33 5.14 -20.32
C ILE A 207 -2.72 5.41 -21.78
N LEU A 208 -3.78 6.18 -22.02
CA LEU A 208 -4.20 6.56 -23.36
C LEU A 208 -3.09 7.32 -24.10
N VAL A 209 -2.49 8.32 -23.45
CA VAL A 209 -1.37 9.10 -24.01
C VAL A 209 -0.15 8.21 -24.25
N ALA A 210 0.17 7.31 -23.32
CA ALA A 210 1.27 6.35 -23.46
C ALA A 210 1.09 5.43 -24.68
N VAL A 211 -0.11 4.89 -24.88
CA VAL A 211 -0.47 4.05 -26.04
C VAL A 211 -0.44 4.85 -27.33
N LEU A 212 -0.91 6.10 -27.31
CA LEU A 212 -0.88 6.98 -28.48
C LEU A 212 0.56 7.28 -28.91
N ILE A 213 1.46 7.56 -27.96
CA ILE A 213 2.89 7.76 -28.23
C ILE A 213 3.52 6.47 -28.78
N ALA A 214 3.18 5.32 -28.20
CA ALA A 214 3.68 4.02 -28.64
C ALA A 214 3.29 3.66 -30.08
N THR A 215 2.12 4.12 -30.54
CA THR A 215 1.56 3.77 -31.85
C THR A 215 1.83 4.82 -32.93
N LEU A 216 1.90 6.10 -32.57
CA LEU A 216 2.06 7.19 -33.54
C LEU A 216 3.51 7.59 -33.81
N VAL A 217 4.47 7.22 -32.94
CA VAL A 217 5.88 7.58 -33.09
C VAL A 217 6.69 6.36 -33.57
N PRO A 218 7.15 6.34 -34.84
CA PRO A 218 7.90 5.20 -35.38
C PRO A 218 9.26 5.02 -34.69
N GLY A 219 9.68 3.75 -34.55
CA GLY A 219 10.99 3.38 -34.00
C GLY A 219 11.02 3.46 -32.47
N ILE A 220 11.16 4.68 -31.93
CA ILE A 220 11.36 4.88 -30.48
C ILE A 220 10.06 5.05 -29.68
N GLY A 221 8.91 5.20 -30.35
CA GLY A 221 7.64 5.47 -29.70
C GLY A 221 7.24 4.45 -28.65
N LEU A 222 7.49 3.17 -28.90
CA LEU A 222 7.18 2.09 -27.94
C LEU A 222 7.90 2.31 -26.60
N TYR A 223 9.20 2.61 -26.62
CA TYR A 223 9.99 2.82 -25.41
C TYR A 223 9.57 4.09 -24.67
N ILE A 224 9.28 5.16 -25.40
CA ILE A 224 8.80 6.42 -24.81
C ILE A 224 7.41 6.23 -24.20
N GLY A 225 6.51 5.54 -24.91
CA GLY A 225 5.18 5.22 -24.42
C GLY A 225 5.22 4.38 -23.15
N ILE A 226 6.07 3.35 -23.10
CA ILE A 226 6.29 2.55 -21.89
C ILE A 226 6.84 3.42 -20.75
N ALA A 227 7.86 4.24 -21.00
CA ALA A 227 8.43 5.11 -19.98
C ALA A 227 7.39 6.10 -19.41
N VAL A 228 6.62 6.76 -20.29
CA VAL A 228 5.55 7.71 -19.90
C VAL A 228 4.44 6.99 -19.14
N GLY A 229 4.00 5.82 -19.60
CA GLY A 229 2.98 5.02 -18.94
C GLY A 229 3.40 4.57 -17.55
N VAL A 230 4.62 4.03 -17.43
CA VAL A 230 5.17 3.56 -16.15
C VAL A 230 5.33 4.73 -15.18
N ILE A 231 6.00 5.82 -15.58
CA ILE A 231 6.21 6.99 -14.72
C ILE A 231 4.88 7.61 -14.28
N GLY A 232 3.94 7.76 -15.22
CA GLY A 232 2.65 8.37 -14.91
C GLY A 232 1.79 7.49 -14.00
N VAL A 233 1.74 6.17 -14.23
CA VAL A 233 1.02 5.24 -13.34
C VAL A 233 1.66 5.20 -11.95
N LEU A 234 3.00 5.24 -11.87
CA LEU A 234 3.71 5.31 -10.59
C LEU A 234 3.44 6.62 -9.85
N ALA A 235 3.41 7.75 -10.55
CA ALA A 235 3.06 9.04 -9.94
C ALA A 235 1.63 9.01 -9.37
N VAL A 236 0.67 8.46 -10.11
CA VAL A 236 -0.72 8.30 -9.65
C VAL A 236 -0.80 7.36 -8.46
N SER A 237 -0.08 6.23 -8.48
CA SER A 237 -0.10 5.27 -7.39
C SER A 237 0.46 5.86 -6.10
N VAL A 238 1.53 6.67 -6.15
CA VAL A 238 2.08 7.39 -5.00
C VAL A 238 1.07 8.37 -4.41
N VAL A 239 0.42 9.17 -5.25
CA VAL A 239 -0.59 10.14 -4.80
C VAL A 239 -1.78 9.44 -4.15
N VAL A 240 -2.32 8.40 -4.79
CA VAL A 240 -3.47 7.64 -4.26
C VAL A 240 -3.10 6.93 -2.96
N SER A 241 -1.89 6.38 -2.87
CA SER A 241 -1.40 5.71 -1.65
C SER A 241 -1.26 6.69 -0.48
N ALA A 242 -0.68 7.87 -0.72
CA ALA A 242 -0.54 8.90 0.30
C ALA A 242 -1.91 9.41 0.80
N LEU A 243 -2.84 9.65 -0.13
CA LEU A 243 -4.22 10.07 0.21
C LEU A 243 -4.97 9.00 0.99
N SER A 244 -4.86 7.74 0.55
CA SER A 244 -5.44 6.61 1.28
C SER A 244 -4.86 6.53 2.68
N LEU A 245 -3.54 6.71 2.82
CA LEU A 245 -2.89 6.55 4.10
C LEU A 245 -3.31 7.60 5.13
N TYR A 246 -3.33 8.86 4.72
CA TYR A 246 -3.82 9.96 5.57
C TYR A 246 -5.26 9.75 6.01
N PHE A 247 -6.11 9.27 5.11
CA PHE A 247 -7.48 8.93 5.45
C PHE A 247 -7.54 7.82 6.50
N LYS A 248 -6.69 6.77 6.43
CA LYS A 248 -6.67 5.73 7.47
C LYS A 248 -6.26 6.29 8.83
N THR A 249 -5.24 7.13 8.86
CA THR A 249 -4.70 7.61 10.14
C THR A 249 -5.71 8.50 10.85
N ALA A 250 -6.38 9.41 10.11
CA ALA A 250 -7.45 10.24 10.67
C ALA A 250 -8.64 9.41 11.16
N LEU A 251 -8.92 8.29 10.48
CA LEU A 251 -9.96 7.33 10.88
C LEU A 251 -9.62 6.60 12.19
N TYR A 252 -8.37 6.21 12.36
CA TYR A 252 -7.88 5.47 13.52
C TYR A 252 -7.85 6.33 14.78
N GLU A 253 -7.41 7.58 14.66
CA GLU A 253 -7.33 8.53 15.78
C GLU A 253 -8.73 8.85 16.35
N TYR A 254 -9.71 9.13 15.47
CA TYR A 254 -11.10 9.33 15.88
C TYR A 254 -11.71 8.09 16.54
N ALA A 255 -11.36 6.89 16.06
CA ALA A 255 -11.85 5.63 16.62
C ALA A 255 -11.28 5.31 18.01
N THR A 256 -10.15 5.91 18.40
CA THR A 256 -9.41 5.57 19.61
C THR A 256 -9.68 6.56 20.74
N ASP A 257 -9.68 7.87 20.45
CA ASP A 257 -9.76 8.90 21.49
C ASP A 257 -11.15 9.51 21.67
N GLY A 258 -12.09 9.26 20.73
CA GLY A 258 -13.44 9.85 20.77
C GLY A 258 -13.47 11.39 20.67
N VAL A 259 -12.31 12.02 20.52
CA VAL A 259 -12.11 13.46 20.37
C VAL A 259 -11.37 13.68 19.06
N ALA A 260 -11.96 14.47 18.17
CA ALA A 260 -11.37 14.78 16.89
C ALA A 260 -10.37 15.94 17.07
N HIS A 261 -9.07 15.63 17.19
CA HIS A 261 -8.04 16.65 17.17
C HIS A 261 -7.76 17.08 15.71
N GLY A 262 -7.70 18.39 15.45
CA GLY A 262 -7.40 18.94 14.11
C GLY A 262 -8.50 19.77 13.42
N GLY A 263 -9.48 20.32 14.15
CA GLY A 263 -10.48 21.24 13.58
C GLY A 263 -11.65 20.53 12.89
N PHE A 264 -12.04 19.37 13.40
CA PHE A 264 -13.27 18.67 13.02
C PHE A 264 -14.39 19.06 13.99
N ASP A 265 -15.54 19.46 13.47
CA ASP A 265 -16.70 19.77 14.29
C ASP A 265 -17.48 18.49 14.61
N ILE A 266 -17.86 18.32 15.89
CA ILE A 266 -18.43 17.08 16.44
C ILE A 266 -19.77 16.75 15.76
N ASP A 267 -20.53 17.78 15.39
CA ASP A 267 -21.82 17.67 14.71
C ASP A 267 -21.69 17.16 13.24
N GLU A 268 -20.54 17.39 12.59
CA GLU A 268 -20.28 16.98 11.21
C GLU A 268 -19.86 15.51 11.11
N MET A 269 -19.24 14.99 12.17
CA MET A 269 -18.90 13.57 12.28
C MET A 269 -20.19 12.76 12.52
N GLU A 270 -21.05 13.17 13.46
CA GLU A 270 -22.38 12.56 13.69
C GLU A 270 -23.28 12.52 12.45
N ALA A 271 -23.24 13.54 11.59
CA ALA A 271 -24.02 13.58 10.36
C ALA A 271 -23.57 12.53 9.31
N SER A 272 -22.31 12.09 9.34
CA SER A 272 -21.82 10.94 8.56
C SER A 272 -22.16 9.58 9.19
N PHE A 273 -22.55 9.55 10.46
CA PHE A 273 -22.81 8.33 11.24
C PHE A 273 -24.28 7.92 11.31
N ARG A 274 -25.23 8.82 10.97
CA ARG A 274 -26.64 8.42 10.83
C ARG A 274 -26.94 7.98 9.39
N SER A 275 -26.75 6.70 9.11
CA SER A 275 -27.55 6.06 8.06
C SER A 275 -29.01 6.00 8.52
N LYS A 276 -29.93 6.31 7.62
CA LYS A 276 -31.22 5.62 7.64
C LYS A 276 -31.02 4.23 7.07
#